data_AF-A0A1Q9YAV6-F1
#
_entry.id   AF-A0A1Q9YAV6-F1
#
_cell.length_a   1.000
_cell.length_b   1.000
_cell.length_c   1.000
_cell.angle_alpha   90.00
_cell.angle_beta   90.00
_cell.angle_gamma   90.00
#
_symmetry.space_group_name_H-M   'P 1'
#
loop_
_entity.id
_entity.type
_entity.pdbx_description
1 polymer ?
#
loop_
_entity_poly.entity_id
_entity_poly.type
_entity_poly.pdbx_seq_one_letter_code
_entity_poly.pdbx_strand_id
1 'polypeptide(L)'
;GYNIQLGVSSGYIRTVYVSQNCNDIHDFIPAIETYCEQYGKYPKMVPADAGYGSFENYSWCEEHGIELMMKYSGQNKEQQKITDKNRFRSWAFGRTEEGVPVCPAGHIMEWKRTGVSNAGLYQRKTDYYGCSHCRECPLRSRCTKAKGGRVIQICHELERMKAKVRENMSSDAGHEI
;
A
#
# COMPACT_ATOMS: atom_id res chain seq x y z
N GLY A 1 11.49 3.85 23.61
CA GLY A 1 12.41 4.55 22.69
C GLY A 1 11.64 5.67 22.05
N TYR A 2 12.32 6.73 21.63
CA TYR A 2 11.70 7.81 20.86
C TYR A 2 11.97 7.60 19.37
N ASN A 3 11.03 8.02 18.55
CA ASN A 3 11.16 8.08 17.11
C ASN A 3 11.15 9.55 16.68
N ILE A 4 12.06 9.93 15.79
CA ILE A 4 12.24 11.33 15.37
C ILE A 4 12.03 11.40 13.88
N GLN A 5 11.07 12.23 13.48
CA GLN A 5 10.76 12.50 12.09
C GLN A 5 11.30 13.89 11.71
N LEU A 6 12.05 13.95 10.60
CA LEU A 6 12.65 15.18 10.09
C LEU A 6 12.05 15.50 8.72
N GLY A 7 11.36 16.64 8.63
CA GLY A 7 10.92 17.21 7.36
C GLY A 7 12.00 18.12 6.79
N VAL A 8 12.54 17.79 5.63
CA VAL A 8 13.60 18.56 4.96
C VAL A 8 13.07 19.14 3.66
N SER A 9 13.37 20.41 3.39
CA SER A 9 13.05 21.06 2.11
C SER A 9 14.18 21.99 1.69
N SER A 10 14.65 21.84 0.45
CA SER A 10 15.75 22.64 -0.14
C SER A 10 17.04 22.61 0.70
N GLY A 11 17.35 21.47 1.31
CA GLY A 11 18.52 21.30 2.18
C GLY A 11 18.37 21.82 3.62
N TYR A 12 17.20 22.36 3.98
CA TYR A 12 16.92 22.87 5.33
C TYR A 12 15.93 21.98 6.06
N ILE A 13 16.17 21.76 7.36
CA ILE A 13 15.17 21.15 8.24
C ILE A 13 14.05 22.16 8.44
N ARG A 14 12.85 21.80 8.02
CA ARG A 14 11.63 22.62 8.14
C ARG A 14 10.78 22.24 9.32
N THR A 15 10.77 20.96 9.68
CA THR A 15 9.94 20.43 10.76
C THR A 15 10.66 19.28 11.44
N VAL A 16 10.50 19.20 12.76
CA VAL A 16 10.97 18.09 13.59
C VAL A 16 9.77 17.62 14.41
N TYR A 17 9.45 16.33 14.33
CA TYR A 17 8.40 15.72 15.12
C TYR A 17 8.98 14.57 15.93
N VAL A 18 8.67 14.50 17.21
CA VAL A 18 9.18 13.46 18.12
C VAL A 18 7.99 12.66 18.65
N SER A 19 8.03 11.35 18.45
CA SER A 19 7.00 10.42 18.90
C SER A 19 7.59 9.34 19.81
N GLN A 20 6.72 8.62 20.51
CA GLN A 20 7.05 7.37 21.18
C GLN A 20 6.50 6.15 20.43
N ASN A 21 6.04 6.35 19.19
CA ASN A 21 5.42 5.29 18.41
C ASN A 21 6.47 4.26 17.98
N CYS A 22 6.06 2.99 18.01
CA CYS A 22 6.94 1.88 17.58
C CYS A 22 7.07 1.79 16.05
N ASN A 23 6.18 2.45 15.29
CA ASN A 23 6.16 2.42 13.83
C ASN A 23 6.00 3.84 13.26
N ASP A 24 6.65 4.08 12.12
CA ASP A 24 6.61 5.39 11.46
C ASP A 24 5.25 5.71 10.81
N ILE A 25 4.44 4.68 10.54
CA ILE A 25 3.14 4.81 9.85
C ILE A 25 2.26 5.86 10.53
N HIS A 26 2.22 5.87 11.86
CA HIS A 26 1.35 6.77 12.62
C HIS A 26 1.96 8.17 12.86
N ASP A 27 3.23 8.37 12.51
CA ASP A 27 3.93 9.64 12.72
C ASP A 27 3.83 10.59 11.51
N PHE A 28 3.45 10.08 10.34
CA PHE A 28 3.36 10.88 9.12
C PHE A 28 2.39 12.06 9.27
N ILE A 29 1.12 11.77 9.58
CA ILE A 29 0.07 12.79 9.69
C ILE A 29 0.44 13.84 10.74
N PRO A 30 0.81 13.46 11.99
CA PRO A 30 1.25 14.44 12.99
C PRO A 30 2.44 15.31 12.54
N ALA A 31 3.42 14.74 11.83
CA ALA A 31 4.57 15.50 11.34
C ALA A 31 4.16 16.55 10.29
N ILE A 32 3.22 16.22 9.39
CA ILE A 32 2.74 17.17 8.37
C ILE A 32 1.77 18.20 8.96
N GLU A 33 0.97 17.83 9.95
CA GLU A 33 0.17 18.78 10.74
C GLU A 33 1.07 19.80 11.45
N THR A 34 2.16 19.35 12.07
CA THR A 34 3.16 20.25 12.69
C THR A 34 3.74 21.23 11.67
N TYR A 35 3.99 20.79 10.44
CA TYR A 35 4.41 21.69 9.35
C TYR A 35 3.31 22.71 9.01
N CYS A 36 2.05 22.27 8.90
CA CYS A 36 0.94 23.16 8.60
C CYS A 36 0.74 24.23 9.69
N GLU A 37 0.85 23.86 10.97
CA GLU A 37 0.80 24.79 12.10
C GLU A 37 1.91 25.85 12.03
N GLN A 38 3.12 25.46 11.60
CA GLN A 38 4.28 26.35 11.51
C GLN A 38 4.22 27.31 10.32
N TYR A 39 3.70 26.87 9.17
CA TYR A 39 3.77 27.60 7.91
C TYR A 39 2.40 28.04 7.35
N GLY A 40 1.31 27.68 8.01
CA GLY A 40 -0.07 28.01 7.64
C GLY A 40 -0.58 27.33 6.36
N LYS A 41 0.13 26.32 5.86
CA LYS A 41 -0.23 25.58 4.64
C LYS A 41 0.38 24.18 4.62
N TYR A 42 -0.29 23.27 3.93
CA TYR A 42 0.25 21.95 3.63
C TYR A 42 1.33 21.99 2.53
N PRO A 43 2.33 21.09 2.59
CA PRO A 43 3.25 20.89 1.50
C PRO A 43 2.51 20.32 0.29
N LYS A 44 2.84 20.78 -0.93
CA LYS A 44 2.25 20.23 -2.17
C LYS A 44 2.59 18.75 -2.37
N MET A 45 3.79 18.36 -1.94
CA MET A 45 4.41 17.08 -2.22
C MET A 45 5.23 16.64 -1.02
N VAL A 46 5.09 15.38 -0.61
CA VAL A 46 5.87 14.79 0.48
C VAL A 46 6.42 13.44 0.04
N PRO A 47 7.63 13.39 -0.52
CA PRO A 47 8.32 12.12 -0.71
C PRO A 47 8.63 11.53 0.67
N ALA A 48 8.30 10.25 0.87
CA ALA A 48 8.63 9.54 2.10
C ALA A 48 8.92 8.07 1.82
N ASP A 49 9.60 7.44 2.77
CA ASP A 49 9.98 6.04 2.68
C ASP A 49 8.79 5.09 2.79
N ALA A 50 9.03 3.83 2.42
CA ALA A 50 8.01 2.78 2.42
C ALA A 50 7.40 2.49 3.80
N GLY A 51 8.02 3.00 4.87
CA GLY A 51 7.52 2.94 6.23
C GLY A 51 6.27 3.79 6.48
N TYR A 52 6.03 4.84 5.69
CA TYR A 52 4.83 5.69 5.82
C TYR A 52 3.70 5.30 4.86
N GLY A 53 3.97 4.46 3.85
CA GLY A 53 2.98 4.08 2.84
C GLY A 53 1.87 3.19 3.40
N SER A 54 0.74 3.81 3.76
CA SER A 54 -0.46 3.16 4.30
C SER A 54 -1.73 3.72 3.64
N PHE A 55 -2.83 2.95 3.71
CA PHE A 55 -4.12 3.40 3.17
C PHE A 55 -4.60 4.67 3.85
N GLU A 56 -4.35 4.78 5.15
CA GLU A 56 -4.72 5.91 5.99
C GLU A 56 -3.96 7.16 5.59
N ASN A 57 -2.63 7.07 5.42
CA ASN A 57 -1.81 8.22 5.05
C ASN A 57 -2.08 8.68 3.60
N TYR A 58 -2.34 7.75 2.69
CA TYR A 58 -2.73 8.11 1.31
C TYR A 58 -4.09 8.79 1.26
N SER A 59 -5.10 8.24 1.96
CA SER A 59 -6.43 8.86 2.05
C SER A 59 -6.34 10.27 2.63
N TRP A 60 -5.56 10.45 3.69
CA TRP A 60 -5.34 11.76 4.31
C TRP A 60 -4.66 12.76 3.38
N CYS A 61 -3.65 12.32 2.62
CA CYS A 61 -3.00 13.18 1.63
C CYS A 61 -3.97 13.65 0.55
N GLU A 62 -4.83 12.77 0.01
CA GLU A 62 -5.80 13.17 -1.01
C GLU A 62 -6.83 14.16 -0.47
N GLU A 63 -7.31 13.97 0.77
CA GLU A 63 -8.23 14.91 1.43
C GLU A 63 -7.63 16.31 1.59
N HIS A 64 -6.32 16.39 1.82
CA HIS A 64 -5.60 17.65 2.02
C HIS A 64 -4.92 18.20 0.76
N GLY A 65 -5.18 17.59 -0.40
CA GLY A 65 -4.61 18.03 -1.70
C GLY A 65 -3.10 17.85 -1.82
N ILE A 66 -2.53 16.91 -1.07
CA ILE A 66 -1.10 16.57 -1.09
C ILE A 66 -0.87 15.43 -2.10
N GLU A 67 0.12 15.58 -2.98
CA GLU A 67 0.40 14.54 -3.98
C GLU A 67 0.98 13.28 -3.35
N LEU A 68 0.50 12.12 -3.84
CA LEU A 68 0.91 10.81 -3.34
C LEU A 68 2.30 10.46 -3.86
N MET A 69 3.32 10.65 -3.03
CA MET A 69 4.72 10.35 -3.35
C MET A 69 5.41 9.42 -2.34
N MET A 70 4.69 8.99 -1.30
CA MET A 70 5.24 8.03 -0.35
C MET A 70 5.34 6.66 -1.00
N LYS A 71 6.53 6.05 -0.95
CA LYS A 71 6.73 4.66 -1.37
C LYS A 71 5.82 3.74 -0.54
N TYR A 72 5.44 2.59 -1.09
CA TYR A 72 4.66 1.59 -0.36
C TYR A 72 5.44 0.31 -0.11
N SER A 73 5.10 -0.35 0.99
CA SER A 73 5.64 -1.67 1.29
C SER A 73 5.31 -2.68 0.17
N GLY A 74 6.35 -3.36 -0.33
CA GLY A 74 6.22 -4.36 -1.39
C GLY A 74 6.40 -3.85 -2.82
N GLN A 75 6.59 -2.54 -3.04
CA GLN A 75 6.87 -1.98 -4.37
C GLN A 75 8.06 -2.68 -5.07
N ASN A 76 9.17 -2.91 -4.34
CA ASN A 76 10.33 -3.65 -4.86
C ASN A 76 10.02 -5.13 -5.19
N LYS A 77 8.97 -5.72 -4.59
CA LYS A 77 8.59 -7.12 -4.83
C LYS A 77 7.82 -7.27 -6.14
N GLU A 78 7.06 -6.25 -6.54
CA GLU A 78 6.33 -6.24 -7.82
C GLU A 78 7.27 -6.32 -9.02
N GLN A 79 8.48 -5.77 -8.91
CA GLN A 79 9.51 -5.83 -9.96
C GLN A 79 10.31 -7.14 -9.99
N GLN A 80 10.10 -8.04 -9.02
CA GLN A 80 10.83 -9.31 -8.98
C GLN A 80 10.30 -10.27 -10.04
N LYS A 81 11.23 -10.95 -10.75
CA LYS A 81 10.86 -12.05 -11.63
C LYS A 81 10.10 -13.12 -10.86
N ILE A 82 9.00 -13.58 -11.43
CA ILE A 82 8.22 -14.68 -10.88
C ILE A 82 9.01 -15.98 -11.09
N THR A 83 9.24 -16.70 -9.99
CA THR A 83 9.96 -17.96 -9.91
C THR A 83 9.12 -18.97 -9.15
N ASP A 84 9.50 -20.24 -9.19
CA ASP A 84 8.80 -21.29 -8.46
C ASP A 84 8.77 -21.07 -6.93
N LYS A 85 9.72 -20.27 -6.39
CA LYS A 85 9.78 -19.92 -4.96
C LYS A 85 8.77 -18.84 -4.56
N ASN A 86 8.43 -17.90 -5.45
CA ASN A 86 7.60 -16.74 -5.11
C ASN A 86 6.22 -16.73 -5.80
N ARG A 87 5.96 -17.60 -6.80
CA ARG A 87 4.67 -17.69 -7.52
C ARG A 87 3.44 -17.87 -6.62
N PHE A 88 3.61 -18.40 -5.41
CA PHE A 88 2.53 -18.62 -4.44
C PHE A 88 2.25 -17.42 -3.52
N ARG A 89 2.99 -16.32 -3.67
CA ARG A 89 2.74 -15.06 -2.97
C ARG A 89 1.59 -14.32 -3.67
N SER A 90 0.72 -13.66 -2.89
CA SER A 90 -0.47 -12.98 -3.43
C SER A 90 -0.15 -11.91 -4.47
N TRP A 91 0.97 -11.19 -4.30
CA TRP A 91 1.42 -10.17 -5.26
C TRP A 91 1.91 -10.75 -6.59
N ALA A 92 2.24 -12.04 -6.65
CA ALA A 92 2.70 -12.72 -7.86
C ALA A 92 1.54 -13.38 -8.64
N PHE A 93 0.30 -13.27 -8.15
CA PHE A 93 -0.85 -13.83 -8.82
C PHE A 93 -1.18 -12.95 -10.04
N GLY A 94 -1.51 -13.59 -11.16
CA GLY A 94 -1.93 -12.88 -12.36
C GLY A 94 -3.24 -12.13 -12.13
N ARG A 95 -3.56 -11.20 -13.03
CA ARG A 95 -4.84 -10.49 -13.06
C ARG A 95 -5.47 -10.64 -14.44
N THR A 96 -6.79 -10.77 -14.49
CA THR A 96 -7.55 -10.63 -15.75
C THR A 96 -7.57 -9.16 -16.19
N GLU A 97 -8.13 -8.88 -17.37
CA GLU A 97 -8.32 -7.50 -17.86
C GLU A 97 -9.22 -6.69 -16.92
N GLU A 98 -10.19 -7.35 -16.28
CA GLU A 98 -11.09 -6.76 -15.27
C GLU A 98 -10.45 -6.68 -13.87
N GLY A 99 -9.16 -7.02 -13.73
CA GLY A 99 -8.43 -6.94 -12.46
C GLY A 99 -8.69 -8.09 -11.49
N VAL A 100 -9.36 -9.16 -11.92
CA VAL A 100 -9.68 -10.31 -11.07
C VAL A 100 -8.43 -11.20 -10.88
N PRO A 101 -8.10 -11.65 -9.65
CA PRO A 101 -6.96 -12.53 -9.42
C PRO A 101 -7.05 -13.87 -10.15
N VAL A 102 -5.93 -14.28 -10.72
CA VAL A 102 -5.72 -15.61 -11.32
C VAL A 102 -4.66 -16.34 -10.50
N CYS A 103 -5.02 -17.52 -10.00
CA CYS A 103 -4.12 -18.28 -9.16
C CYS A 103 -2.95 -18.91 -9.96
N PRO A 104 -1.88 -19.38 -9.31
CA PRO A 104 -0.72 -19.95 -10.01
C PRO A 104 -0.98 -21.25 -10.78
N ALA A 105 -2.16 -21.85 -10.60
CA ALA A 105 -2.65 -23.01 -11.36
C ALA A 105 -3.47 -22.60 -12.60
N GLY A 106 -3.67 -21.30 -12.85
CA GLY A 106 -4.41 -20.78 -13.99
C GLY A 106 -5.90 -20.53 -13.76
N HIS A 107 -6.45 -20.88 -12.59
CA HIS A 107 -7.87 -20.64 -12.30
C HIS A 107 -8.13 -19.19 -11.89
N ILE A 108 -9.12 -18.56 -12.53
CA ILE A 108 -9.69 -17.27 -12.15
C ILE A 108 -10.38 -17.42 -10.79
N MET A 109 -10.11 -16.49 -9.87
CA MET A 109 -10.70 -16.50 -8.53
C MET A 109 -12.08 -15.84 -8.54
N GLU A 110 -12.99 -16.36 -7.73
CA GLU A 110 -14.38 -15.87 -7.66
C GLU A 110 -14.50 -14.85 -6.53
N TRP A 111 -15.20 -13.75 -6.78
CA TRP A 111 -15.61 -12.84 -5.71
C TRP A 111 -16.49 -13.59 -4.69
N LYS A 112 -16.22 -13.40 -3.40
CA LYS A 112 -16.96 -14.04 -2.30
C LYS A 112 -17.76 -13.04 -1.47
N ARG A 113 -17.15 -11.90 -1.15
CA ARG A 113 -17.77 -10.84 -0.35
C ARG A 113 -16.94 -9.57 -0.40
N THR A 114 -17.58 -8.46 -0.04
CA THR A 114 -16.92 -7.21 0.33
C THR A 114 -16.96 -7.05 1.83
N GLY A 115 -15.82 -6.77 2.45
CA GLY A 115 -15.72 -6.38 3.85
C GLY A 115 -15.48 -4.87 3.96
N VAL A 116 -16.07 -4.27 4.98
CA VAL A 116 -15.87 -2.85 5.32
C VAL A 116 -15.25 -2.79 6.71
N SER A 117 -14.10 -2.12 6.82
CA SER A 117 -13.47 -1.84 8.11
C SER A 117 -13.57 -0.35 8.41
N ASN A 118 -14.02 -0.03 9.62
CA ASN A 118 -14.02 1.33 10.17
C ASN A 118 -13.04 1.46 11.35
N ALA A 119 -12.08 0.53 11.47
CA ALA A 119 -11.14 0.51 12.60
C ALA A 119 -10.03 1.57 12.47
N GLY A 120 -9.76 2.05 11.25
CA GLY A 120 -8.78 3.11 10.98
C GLY A 120 -9.44 4.48 10.83
N LEU A 121 -8.63 5.49 10.50
CA LEU A 121 -9.11 6.86 10.25
C LEU A 121 -10.09 6.96 9.10
N TYR A 122 -9.95 6.07 8.10
CA TYR A 122 -10.78 6.04 6.90
C TYR A 122 -11.48 4.70 6.76
N GLN A 123 -12.71 4.73 6.26
CA GLN A 123 -13.43 3.51 5.91
C GLN A 123 -12.70 2.77 4.79
N ARG A 124 -12.33 1.52 5.04
CA ARG A 124 -11.63 0.68 4.07
C ARG A 124 -12.53 -0.43 3.56
N LYS A 125 -12.84 -0.40 2.26
CA LYS A 125 -13.53 -1.47 1.54
C LYS A 125 -12.52 -2.46 0.97
N THR A 126 -12.74 -3.74 1.22
CA THR A 126 -11.85 -4.83 0.77
C THR A 126 -12.68 -5.97 0.19
N ASP A 127 -12.41 -6.32 -1.06
CA ASP A 127 -13.01 -7.47 -1.73
C ASP A 127 -12.20 -8.74 -1.47
N TYR A 128 -12.92 -9.83 -1.24
CA TYR A 128 -12.37 -11.14 -0.94
C TYR A 128 -12.65 -12.08 -2.10
N TYR A 129 -11.59 -12.52 -2.77
CA TYR A 129 -11.64 -13.46 -3.88
C TYR A 129 -11.17 -14.84 -3.42
N GLY A 130 -11.96 -15.88 -3.67
CA GLY A 130 -11.69 -17.25 -3.26
C GLY A 130 -11.52 -18.18 -4.45
N CYS A 131 -10.66 -19.20 -4.32
CA CYS A 131 -10.51 -20.23 -5.35
C CYS A 131 -11.23 -21.53 -4.94
N SER A 132 -12.28 -21.88 -5.68
CA SER A 132 -13.11 -23.08 -5.54
C SER A 132 -12.37 -24.37 -5.89
N HIS A 133 -11.37 -24.29 -6.78
CA HIS A 133 -10.61 -25.43 -7.31
C HIS A 133 -9.49 -25.93 -6.37
N CYS A 134 -9.39 -25.38 -5.15
CA CYS A 134 -8.27 -25.68 -4.27
C CYS A 134 -8.30 -27.07 -3.63
N ARG A 135 -9.41 -27.81 -3.65
CA ARG A 135 -9.54 -29.10 -2.92
C ARG A 135 -8.67 -30.21 -3.52
N GLU A 136 -8.66 -30.30 -4.84
CA GLU A 136 -7.94 -31.33 -5.62
C GLU A 136 -6.71 -30.76 -6.35
N CYS A 137 -6.37 -29.50 -6.07
CA CYS A 137 -5.24 -28.84 -6.72
C CYS A 137 -3.90 -29.46 -6.28
N PRO A 138 -3.05 -29.95 -7.20
CA PRO A 138 -1.76 -30.54 -6.85
C PRO A 138 -0.79 -29.51 -6.23
N LEU A 139 -1.00 -28.21 -6.51
CA LEU A 139 -0.18 -27.12 -5.96
C LEU A 139 -0.65 -26.65 -4.58
N ARG A 140 -1.74 -27.21 -4.03
CA ARG A 140 -2.36 -26.73 -2.79
C ARG A 140 -1.38 -26.69 -1.62
N SER A 141 -0.60 -27.75 -1.42
CA SER A 141 0.36 -27.89 -0.31
C SER A 141 1.39 -26.75 -0.25
N ARG A 142 1.73 -26.18 -1.41
CA ARG A 142 2.65 -25.05 -1.55
C ARG A 142 1.94 -23.69 -1.56
N CYS A 143 0.67 -23.64 -1.95
CA CYS A 143 -0.10 -22.42 -2.16
C CYS A 143 -0.84 -21.93 -0.89
N THR A 144 -1.50 -22.84 -0.16
CA THR A 144 -2.36 -22.46 0.97
C THR A 144 -2.50 -23.59 1.99
N LYS A 145 -2.54 -23.21 3.27
CA LYS A 145 -2.88 -24.12 4.38
C LYS A 145 -4.34 -24.00 4.83
N ALA A 146 -5.09 -23.03 4.29
CA ALA A 146 -6.46 -22.76 4.71
C ALA A 146 -7.42 -23.84 4.22
N LYS A 147 -8.30 -24.32 5.11
CA LYS A 147 -9.28 -25.39 4.81
C LYS A 147 -10.14 -25.05 3.58
N GLY A 148 -10.68 -23.84 3.52
CA GLY A 148 -11.54 -23.34 2.43
C GLY A 148 -10.81 -22.92 1.14
N GLY A 149 -9.51 -23.19 1.00
CA GLY A 149 -8.73 -22.78 -0.17
C GLY A 149 -8.07 -21.41 -0.02
N ARG A 150 -7.44 -20.93 -1.09
CA ARG A 150 -6.73 -19.65 -1.10
C ARG A 150 -7.75 -18.51 -1.21
N VAL A 151 -7.58 -17.48 -0.38
CA VAL A 151 -8.32 -16.22 -0.46
C VAL A 151 -7.34 -15.08 -0.70
N ILE A 152 -7.67 -14.19 -1.62
CA ILE A 152 -6.94 -12.97 -1.93
C ILE A 152 -7.82 -11.78 -1.55
N GLN A 153 -7.21 -10.78 -0.92
CA GLN A 153 -7.87 -9.58 -0.46
C GLN A 153 -7.38 -8.42 -1.31
N ILE A 154 -8.31 -7.63 -1.84
CA ILE A 154 -8.01 -6.48 -2.69
C ILE A 154 -8.76 -5.28 -2.14
N CYS A 155 -8.03 -4.20 -1.93
CA CYS A 155 -8.60 -2.89 -1.68
C CYS A 155 -8.35 -2.07 -2.94
N HIS A 156 -9.38 -1.94 -3.78
CA HIS A 156 -9.30 -1.27 -5.07
C HIS A 156 -8.81 0.18 -4.94
N GLU A 157 -9.26 0.87 -3.89
CA GLU A 157 -8.82 2.22 -3.57
C GLU A 157 -7.32 2.31 -3.31
N LEU A 158 -6.78 1.37 -2.53
CA LEU A 158 -5.34 1.30 -2.27
C LEU A 158 -4.55 0.93 -3.53
N GLU A 159 -5.09 0.07 -4.41
CA GLU A 159 -4.45 -0.23 -5.70
C GLU A 159 -4.41 1.00 -6.61
N ARG A 160 -5.48 1.82 -6.64
CA ARG A 160 -5.52 3.11 -7.33
C ARG A 160 -4.47 4.08 -6.77
N MET A 161 -4.42 4.26 -5.45
CA MET A 161 -3.44 5.12 -4.79
C MET A 161 -2.01 4.68 -5.10
N LYS A 162 -1.71 3.38 -5.06
CA LYS A 162 -0.40 2.83 -5.44
C LYS A 162 -0.07 3.07 -6.91
N ALA A 163 -1.05 2.97 -7.81
CA ALA A 163 -0.85 3.31 -9.22
C ALA A 163 -0.48 4.79 -9.39
N LYS A 164 -1.17 5.70 -8.70
CA LYS A 164 -0.84 7.13 -8.68
C LYS A 164 0.56 7.39 -8.13
N VAL A 165 0.95 6.72 -7.04
CA VAL A 165 2.33 6.80 -6.50
C VAL A 165 3.35 6.36 -7.55
N ARG A 166 3.11 5.26 -8.28
CA ARG A 166 4.03 4.80 -9.34
C ARG A 166 4.17 5.82 -10.46
N GLU A 167 3.05 6.39 -10.91
CA GLU A 167 3.03 7.44 -11.93
C GLU A 167 3.83 8.67 -11.48
N ASN A 168 3.53 9.19 -10.28
CA ASN A 168 4.22 10.34 -9.70
C ASN A 168 5.73 10.10 -9.55
N MET A 169 6.13 8.93 -9.05
CA MET A 169 7.55 8.57 -8.89
C MET A 169 8.28 8.36 -10.22
N SER A 170 7.56 8.06 -11.30
CA SER A 170 8.12 7.91 -12.65
C SER A 170 8.20 9.23 -13.43
N SER A 171 7.54 10.28 -12.95
CA SER A 171 7.57 11.61 -13.56
C SER A 171 8.89 12.33 -13.30
N ASP A 172 9.16 13.41 -14.05
CA ASP A 172 10.36 14.24 -13.88
C ASP A 172 10.47 14.79 -12.45
N ALA A 173 9.34 15.16 -11.85
CA ALA A 173 9.27 15.58 -10.45
C ALA A 173 9.67 14.48 -9.46
N GLY A 174 9.58 13.21 -9.84
CA GLY A 174 10.08 12.07 -9.05
C GLY A 174 11.59 11.81 -9.18
N HIS A 175 12.21 12.29 -10.26
CA HIS A 175 13.66 12.14 -10.51
C HIS A 175 14.49 13.27 -9.88
N GLU A 176 13.87 14.41 -9.57
CA GLU A 176 14.49 15.58 -8.93
C GLU A 176 14.53 15.52 -7.39
N ILE A 177 13.91 14.51 -6.77
CA ILE A 177 13.84 14.30 -5.30
C ILE A 177 14.74 13.17 -4.80
#